data_AF-A0A920A912-F1
#
_entry.id   AF-A0A920A912-F1
#
_cell.length_a   1.000
_cell.length_b   1.000
_cell.length_c   1.000
_cell.angle_alpha   90.00
_cell.angle_beta   90.00
_cell.angle_gamma   90.00
#
_symmetry.space_group_name_H-M   'P 1'
#
loop_
_entity.id
_entity.type
_entity.pdbx_description
1 polymer ?
#
loop_
_entity_poly.entity_id
_entity_poly.type
_entity_poly.pdbx_seq_one_letter_code
_entity_poly.pdbx_strand_id
1 'polypeptide(L)' 'MKEFGNICDLHLYEDEEHGFFNYGRNSGIAFKDTMEKSYNFLKKLNYKIKKP' A
#
# COMPACT_ATOMS: atom_id res chain seq x y z
N MET A 1 -10.78 -2.30 -16.76
CA MET A 1 -9.59 -2.79 -16.00
C MET A 1 -9.74 -4.21 -15.48
N LYS A 2 -10.76 -4.53 -14.65
CA LYS A 2 -11.04 -5.92 -14.23
C LYS A 2 -11.38 -6.84 -15.41
N GLU A 3 -12.08 -6.30 -16.42
CA GLU A 3 -12.44 -7.01 -17.66
C GLU A 3 -11.22 -7.49 -18.48
N PHE A 4 -10.04 -6.90 -18.25
CA PHE A 4 -8.81 -7.25 -18.96
C PHE A 4 -7.93 -8.23 -18.17
N GLY A 5 -8.44 -8.78 -17.06
CA GLY A 5 -7.67 -9.70 -16.21
C GLY A 5 -6.58 -9.03 -15.37
N ASN A 6 -6.54 -7.69 -15.33
CA ASN A 6 -5.56 -6.96 -14.52
C ASN A 6 -5.84 -7.10 -13.03
N ILE A 7 -4.78 -7.23 -12.23
CA ILE A 7 -4.85 -7.14 -10.78
C ILE A 7 -4.59 -5.68 -10.39
N CYS A 8 -5.56 -5.05 -9.73
CA CYS A 8 -5.48 -3.67 -9.26
C CYS A 8 -6.20 -3.56 -7.91
N ASP A 9 -5.43 -3.35 -6.85
CA ASP A 9 -5.92 -3.18 -5.47
C ASP A 9 -5.82 -1.69 -5.10
N LEU A 10 -6.96 -0.99 -5.07
CA LEU A 10 -7.07 0.44 -4.76
C LEU A 10 -7.47 0.65 -3.30
N HIS A 11 -6.73 1.49 -2.58
CA HIS A 11 -7.03 1.88 -1.20
C HIS A 11 -7.28 3.39 -1.12
N LEU A 12 -8.44 3.77 -0.58
CA LEU A 12 -8.80 5.15 -0.30
C LEU A 12 -8.50 5.47 1.16
N TYR A 13 -8.11 6.72 1.41
CA TYR A 13 -7.82 7.25 2.73
C TYR A 13 -8.65 8.52 2.88
N GLU A 14 -9.69 8.42 3.71
CA GLU A 14 -10.61 9.53 3.97
C GLU A 14 -9.89 10.67 4.67
N ASP A 15 -10.20 11.91 4.29
CA ASP A 15 -9.64 13.15 4.85
C ASP A 15 -8.12 13.33 4.77
N GLU A 16 -7.40 12.45 4.08
CA GLU A 16 -5.96 12.55 3.91
C GLU A 16 -5.58 13.44 2.71
N GLU A 17 -4.58 14.30 2.93
CA GLU A 17 -4.05 15.20 1.89
C GLU A 17 -3.00 14.52 1.01
N HIS A 18 -2.61 15.19 -0.07
CA HIS A 18 -1.50 14.72 -0.91
C HIS A 18 -0.20 14.53 -0.09
N GLY A 19 0.43 13.37 -0.26
CA GLY A 19 1.66 13.02 0.44
C GLY A 19 1.48 12.58 1.90
N PHE A 20 0.25 12.23 2.32
CA PHE A 20 -0.03 11.73 3.68
C PHE A 20 0.79 10.50 4.08
N PHE A 21 1.16 9.65 3.11
CA PHE A 21 1.85 8.39 3.33
C PHE A 21 3.36 8.52 3.60
N ASN A 22 3.93 9.73 3.55
CA ASN A 22 5.37 9.93 3.73
C ASN A 22 5.84 9.57 5.14
N TYR A 23 7.07 9.02 5.22
CA TYR A 23 7.74 8.70 6.47
C TYR A 23 7.89 9.95 7.37
N GLY A 24 7.70 9.79 8.68
CA GLY A 24 7.87 10.86 9.67
C GLY A 24 6.68 11.80 9.87
N ARG A 25 5.56 11.60 9.13
CA ARG A 25 4.33 12.40 9.26
C ARG A 25 3.28 11.69 10.12
N ASN A 26 2.44 12.45 10.84
CA ASN A 26 1.24 11.96 11.56
C ASN A 26 1.44 10.62 12.30
N SER A 27 2.46 10.56 13.16
CA SER A 27 2.82 9.36 13.95
C SER A 27 3.24 8.12 13.14
N GLY A 28 3.48 8.27 11.83
CA GLY A 28 3.92 7.21 10.93
C GLY A 28 2.85 6.15 10.63
N ILE A 29 1.59 6.39 11.00
CA ILE A 29 0.50 5.41 10.88
C ILE A 29 0.22 5.12 9.41
N ALA A 30 0.00 6.16 8.61
CA ALA A 30 -0.24 6.02 7.17
C ALA A 30 0.95 5.40 6.43
N PHE A 31 2.18 5.77 6.79
CA PHE A 31 3.39 5.16 6.24
C PHE A 31 3.42 3.65 6.51
N LYS A 32 3.21 3.24 7.76
CA LYS A 32 3.22 1.82 8.15
C LYS A 32 2.14 1.03 7.40
N ASP A 33 0.92 1.57 7.37
CA ASP A 33 -0.22 0.93 6.75
C ASP A 33 -0.06 0.78 5.23
N THR A 34 0.38 1.83 4.52
CA THR A 34 0.63 1.77 3.07
C THR A 34 1.76 0.80 2.72
N MET A 35 2.81 0.72 3.54
CA MET A 35 3.89 -0.25 3.38
C MET A 35 3.44 -1.69 3.63
N GLU A 36 2.60 -1.93 4.64
CA GLU A 36 2.04 -3.26 4.93
C GLU A 36 1.12 -3.74 3.80
N LYS A 37 0.25 -2.88 3.28
CA LYS A 37 -0.58 -3.17 2.11
C LYS A 37 0.25 -3.47 0.86
N SER A 38 1.30 -2.68 0.62
CA SER A 38 2.24 -2.91 -0.50
C SER A 38 2.96 -4.26 -0.36
N TYR A 39 3.43 -4.60 0.83
CA TYR A 39 4.07 -5.89 1.11
C TYR A 39 3.11 -7.07 0.87
N ASN A 40 1.86 -6.96 1.33
CA ASN A 40 0.84 -7.98 1.13
C ASN A 40 0.46 -8.14 -0.35
N PHE A 41 0.39 -7.04 -1.09
CA PHE A 41 0.19 -7.06 -2.54
C PHE A 41 1.32 -7.82 -3.26
N LEU A 42 2.57 -7.53 -2.93
CA LEU A 42 3.72 -8.24 -3.51
C LEU A 42 3.73 -9.73 -3.14
N LYS A 43 3.34 -10.09 -1.92
CA LYS A 43 3.15 -11.50 -1.52
C LYS A 43 2.06 -12.20 -2.35
N LYS A 44 0.94 -11.53 -2.62
CA LYS A 44 -0.15 -12.05 -3.48
C LYS A 44 0.34 -12.33 -4.91
N LEU A 45 1.34 -11.58 -5.37
CA LEU A 45 2.03 -11.80 -6.65
C LEU A 45 3.18 -12.82 -6.57
N ASN A 46 3.34 -13.54 -5.44
CA ASN A 46 4.42 -14.51 -5.19
C ASN A 46 5.85 -13.94 -5.25
N TYR A 47 6.04 -12.64 -4.98
CA TYR A 47 7.39 -12.10 -4.80
C TYR A 47 8.04 -12.65 -3.53
N LYS A 48 9.31 -13.06 -3.64
CA LYS A 48 10.12 -13.55 -2.51
C LYS A 48 10.78 -12.37 -1.80
N ILE A 49 10.05 -11.80 -0.85
CA ILE A 49 10.49 -10.64 -0.08
C ILE A 49 11.02 -11.14 1.27
N LYS A 50 12.21 -10.73 1.68
CA LYS A 50 12.65 -10.89 3.07
C LYS A 50 11.92 -9.87 3.93
N LYS A 51 11.50 -10.26 5.13
CA LYS A 51 10.88 -9.32 6.07
C LYS A 51 11.90 -8.20 6.37
N PRO A 52 11.52 -6.92 6.27
CA PRO A 52 12.39 -5.80 6.61
C PRO A 52 12.81 -5.86 8.09
#